data_AF-A0A425D8B7-F1
#
_entry.id   AF-A0A425D8B7-F1
#
_cell.length_a   1.000
_cell.length_b   1.000
_cell.length_c   1.000
_cell.angle_alpha   90.00
_cell.angle_beta   90.00
_cell.angle_gamma   90.00
#
_symmetry.space_group_name_H-M   'P 1'
#
loop_
_entity.id
_entity.type
_entity.pdbx_description
1 polymer ?
#
loop_
_entity_poly.entity_id
_entity_poly.type
_entity_poly.pdbx_seq_one_letter_code
_entity_poly.pdbx_strand_id
1 'polypeptide(L)'
;MLVYLILSVLIALLLGLILYLACFVPYRQSVLTSQDLTVFQEPDADVFRENLSDSFVEQQLWVCSVCSFSNLPDKAHCDLCQTVRAMPHQHDNHTAMLGEDSLDMRSSRGSSCMSLASVGYVRVRDSTGRLVLNESDQVMGAHRLAPRRFGLASAALVLEVSKMPFLSKLKWYSMEVHRLWVPWELGHYYSLVGRVVGKALFEEQLLPVHLTLPLLKHILGVPISFSDLQFLDDELYQSLVWLKRCTSAADVEALALDFTVVECIPLAPGGDCISVTLVNKAAYLDLVFQYHILDSVSYQLLLLLGALYSVVPEELLKVFDYKELELLLCGTND
;
A
#
# COMPACT_ATOMS: atom_id res chain seq x y z
N MET A 1 -50.08 -16.57 38.92
CA MET A 1 -49.65 -15.37 38.17
C MET A 1 -48.14 -15.16 38.25
N LEU A 2 -47.58 -14.64 39.37
CA LEU A 2 -46.17 -14.24 39.49
C LEU A 2 -45.16 -15.27 38.94
N VAL A 3 -45.29 -16.54 39.31
CA VAL A 3 -44.39 -17.64 38.86
C VAL A 3 -44.35 -17.78 37.33
N TYR A 4 -45.51 -17.67 36.66
CA TYR A 4 -45.57 -17.74 35.18
C TYR A 4 -44.95 -16.51 34.52
N LEU A 5 -45.05 -15.33 35.15
CA LEU A 5 -44.37 -14.11 34.70
C LEU A 5 -42.85 -14.30 34.76
N ILE A 6 -42.33 -14.74 35.91
CA ILE A 6 -40.88 -15.01 36.11
C ILE A 6 -40.39 -16.06 35.10
N LEU A 7 -41.14 -17.16 34.92
CA LEU A 7 -40.80 -18.21 33.96
C LEU A 7 -40.80 -17.69 32.51
N SER A 8 -41.76 -16.84 32.12
CA SER A 8 -41.82 -16.25 30.78
C SER A 8 -40.65 -15.30 30.50
N VAL A 9 -40.20 -14.54 31.50
CA VAL A 9 -39.03 -13.66 31.39
C VAL A 9 -37.74 -14.48 31.28
N LEU A 10 -37.58 -15.54 32.07
CA LEU A 10 -36.44 -16.46 31.96
C LEU A 10 -36.36 -17.13 30.59
N ILE A 11 -37.50 -17.59 30.05
CA ILE A 11 -37.56 -18.17 28.70
C ILE A 11 -37.22 -17.12 27.63
N ALA A 12 -37.72 -15.88 27.76
CA ALA A 12 -37.40 -14.80 26.81
C ALA A 12 -35.91 -14.42 26.84
N LEU A 13 -35.29 -14.34 28.01
CA LEU A 13 -33.85 -14.08 28.16
C LEU A 13 -33.00 -15.23 27.60
N LEU A 14 -33.40 -16.48 27.85
CA LEU A 14 -32.68 -17.65 27.37
C LEU A 14 -32.80 -17.82 25.84
N LEU A 15 -33.97 -17.55 25.26
CA LEU A 15 -34.14 -17.48 23.80
C LEU A 15 -33.36 -16.30 23.20
N GLY A 16 -33.32 -15.14 23.88
CA GLY A 16 -32.50 -14.00 23.46
C GLY A 16 -31.00 -14.31 23.46
N LEU A 17 -30.51 -15.03 24.48
CA LEU A 17 -29.13 -15.51 24.56
C LEU A 17 -28.84 -16.53 23.44
N ILE A 18 -29.73 -17.48 23.18
CA ILE A 18 -29.58 -18.46 22.10
C ILE A 18 -29.56 -17.76 20.73
N LEU A 19 -30.43 -16.78 20.48
CA LEU A 19 -30.43 -16.01 19.23
C LEU A 19 -29.17 -15.13 19.10
N TYR A 20 -28.71 -14.52 20.20
CA TYR A 20 -27.45 -13.77 20.21
C TYR A 20 -26.28 -14.70 19.86
N LEU A 21 -26.17 -15.87 20.48
CA LEU A 21 -25.09 -16.81 20.16
C LEU A 21 -25.23 -17.38 18.73
N ALA A 22 -26.42 -17.80 18.32
CA ALA A 22 -26.67 -18.43 17.02
C ALA A 22 -26.64 -17.47 15.82
N CYS A 23 -26.75 -16.15 16.03
CA CYS A 23 -26.57 -15.15 14.97
C CYS A 23 -25.23 -14.42 15.08
N PHE A 24 -24.81 -13.99 16.28
CA PHE A 24 -23.67 -13.10 16.46
C PHE A 24 -22.32 -13.85 16.50
N VAL A 25 -22.27 -15.09 17.00
CA VAL A 25 -21.04 -15.91 16.94
C VAL A 25 -20.71 -16.30 15.49
N PRO A 26 -21.60 -16.94 14.70
CA PRO A 26 -21.28 -17.25 13.31
C PRO A 26 -21.13 -16.00 12.44
N TYR A 27 -21.79 -14.87 12.75
CA TYR A 27 -21.49 -13.60 12.08
C TYR A 27 -20.04 -13.15 12.34
N ARG A 28 -19.63 -13.04 13.62
CA ARG A 28 -18.25 -12.67 13.99
C ARG A 28 -17.21 -13.64 13.44
N GLN A 29 -17.52 -14.94 13.45
CA GLN A 29 -16.66 -15.99 12.91
C GLN A 29 -16.60 -15.95 11.38
N SER A 30 -17.69 -15.58 10.68
CA SER A 30 -17.69 -15.37 9.23
C SER A 30 -16.95 -14.12 8.79
N VAL A 31 -16.90 -13.07 9.63
CA VAL A 31 -16.06 -11.88 9.38
C VAL A 31 -14.58 -12.26 9.48
N LEU A 32 -14.19 -13.02 10.51
CA LEU A 32 -12.82 -13.56 10.63
C LEU A 32 -12.48 -14.50 9.47
N THR A 33 -13.29 -15.54 9.19
CA THR A 33 -12.99 -16.46 8.08
C THR A 33 -13.17 -15.86 6.69
N SER A 34 -13.66 -14.61 6.57
CA SER A 34 -13.59 -13.86 5.30
C SER A 34 -12.21 -13.26 5.02
N GLN A 35 -11.28 -13.34 5.97
CA GLN A 35 -9.85 -13.03 5.79
C GLN A 35 -8.98 -14.31 5.76
N ASP A 36 -9.49 -15.47 6.21
CA ASP A 36 -8.75 -16.75 6.28
C ASP A 36 -8.69 -17.57 4.96
N LEU A 37 -9.12 -16.98 3.83
CA LEU A 37 -8.90 -17.53 2.48
C LEU A 37 -8.25 -16.46 1.60
N THR A 38 -6.99 -16.56 1.16
CA THR A 38 -6.04 -17.69 1.23
C THR A 38 -4.60 -17.19 1.43
N VAL A 39 -3.97 -17.50 2.57
CA VAL A 39 -2.56 -17.10 2.84
C VAL A 39 -1.66 -18.28 3.23
N PHE A 40 -2.19 -19.32 3.89
CA PHE A 40 -1.36 -20.45 4.33
C PHE A 40 -1.91 -21.84 3.90
N GLN A 41 -1.26 -22.36 2.85
CA GLN A 41 -0.97 -23.78 2.59
C GLN A 41 -2.00 -24.65 1.81
N GLU A 42 -1.94 -24.57 0.48
CA GLU A 42 -2.05 -25.74 -0.43
C GLU A 42 -0.74 -25.88 -1.23
N PRO A 43 -0.24 -27.11 -1.52
CA PRO A 43 1.08 -27.32 -2.15
C PRO A 43 1.08 -27.46 -3.69
N ASP A 44 -0.09 -27.54 -4.34
CA ASP A 44 -0.23 -27.85 -5.78
C ASP A 44 -1.26 -26.90 -6.47
N ALA A 45 -1.23 -25.61 -6.15
CA ALA A 45 -2.04 -24.57 -6.80
C ALA A 45 -1.17 -23.68 -7.72
N ASP A 46 -1.74 -23.22 -8.84
CA ASP A 46 -1.03 -22.36 -9.80
C ASP A 46 -0.49 -21.07 -9.13
N VAL A 47 0.81 -20.82 -9.28
CA VAL A 47 1.48 -19.70 -8.60
C VAL A 47 1.35 -18.41 -9.42
N PHE A 48 0.47 -17.52 -8.98
CA PHE A 48 0.29 -16.18 -9.54
C PHE A 48 1.44 -15.22 -9.14
N ARG A 49 1.66 -14.13 -9.89
CA ARG A 49 2.80 -13.19 -9.70
C ARG A 49 2.79 -12.59 -8.30
N GLU A 50 1.61 -12.25 -7.82
CA GLU A 50 1.27 -11.68 -6.52
C GLU A 50 1.54 -12.62 -5.32
N ASN A 51 1.81 -13.90 -5.56
CA ASN A 51 2.14 -14.89 -4.52
C ASN A 51 3.65 -15.12 -4.36
N LEU A 52 4.50 -14.51 -5.22
CA LEU A 52 5.95 -14.69 -5.18
C LEU A 52 6.58 -13.88 -4.04
N SER A 53 7.52 -14.48 -3.33
CA SER A 53 8.21 -13.83 -2.21
C SER A 53 9.40 -12.99 -2.69
N ASP A 54 10.08 -13.44 -3.75
CA ASP A 54 11.05 -12.62 -4.48
C ASP A 54 11.04 -12.93 -5.99
N SER A 55 10.51 -11.97 -6.76
CA SER A 55 10.42 -11.96 -8.22
C SER A 55 11.76 -12.04 -8.97
N PHE A 56 12.90 -11.85 -8.29
CA PHE A 56 14.25 -12.03 -8.83
C PHE A 56 14.88 -13.39 -8.51
N VAL A 57 14.49 -14.05 -7.41
CA VAL A 57 15.07 -15.33 -7.00
C VAL A 57 14.31 -16.51 -7.62
N GLU A 58 12.99 -16.40 -7.76
CA GLU A 58 12.11 -17.52 -8.12
C GLU A 58 11.91 -17.68 -9.66
N GLN A 59 12.67 -16.92 -10.47
CA GLN A 59 12.55 -16.85 -11.94
C GLN A 59 12.67 -18.18 -12.71
N GLN A 60 13.23 -19.22 -12.09
CA GLN A 60 13.36 -20.55 -12.71
C GLN A 60 12.04 -21.32 -12.81
N LEU A 61 11.03 -20.95 -12.01
CA LEU A 61 9.70 -21.57 -12.02
C LEU A 61 8.76 -21.00 -13.10
N TRP A 62 9.15 -19.87 -13.71
CA TRP A 62 8.23 -19.04 -14.52
C TRP A 62 8.26 -19.36 -16.02
N VAL A 63 7.06 -19.25 -16.58
CA VAL A 63 6.77 -19.00 -18.00
C VAL A 63 6.12 -17.60 -18.05
N CYS A 64 6.53 -16.72 -18.96
CA CYS A 64 5.82 -15.44 -19.16
C CYS A 64 4.46 -15.66 -19.84
N SER A 65 3.73 -14.56 -19.99
CA SER A 65 2.41 -14.52 -20.62
C SER A 65 2.37 -14.41 -22.16
N VAL A 66 3.13 -13.50 -22.79
CA VAL A 66 3.04 -13.08 -24.22
C VAL A 66 3.32 -14.20 -25.28
N CYS A 67 3.68 -15.43 -24.87
CA CYS A 67 5.02 -15.90 -25.24
C CYS A 67 5.30 -17.46 -25.24
N SER A 68 5.53 -18.12 -24.08
CA SER A 68 5.69 -19.60 -23.82
C SER A 68 7.07 -20.33 -23.60
N PHE A 69 8.18 -19.68 -23.20
CA PHE A 69 9.42 -20.32 -22.64
C PHE A 69 9.38 -20.55 -21.13
N SER A 70 9.66 -21.77 -20.68
CA SER A 70 10.21 -22.01 -19.33
C SER A 70 11.71 -21.68 -19.34
N ASN A 71 12.19 -20.83 -18.43
CA ASN A 71 13.58 -20.36 -18.42
C ASN A 71 14.61 -21.38 -17.87
N LEU A 72 14.68 -22.58 -18.48
CA LEU A 72 15.75 -23.55 -18.21
C LEU A 72 17.09 -23.14 -18.90
N PRO A 73 18.25 -23.59 -18.37
CA PRO A 73 19.55 -23.02 -18.74
C PRO A 73 19.99 -23.22 -20.20
N ASP A 74 19.58 -24.30 -20.89
CA ASP A 74 20.33 -24.80 -22.06
C ASP A 74 19.72 -24.53 -23.45
N LYS A 75 18.61 -23.78 -23.57
CA LYS A 75 17.96 -23.48 -24.87
C LYS A 75 18.45 -22.17 -25.51
N ALA A 76 18.71 -22.20 -26.83
CA ALA A 76 19.30 -21.12 -27.65
C ALA A 76 18.35 -19.97 -28.06
N HIS A 77 17.12 -19.97 -27.60
CA HIS A 77 16.22 -18.84 -27.76
C HIS A 77 15.28 -18.79 -26.59
N CYS A 78 14.88 -17.57 -26.28
CA CYS A 78 13.64 -17.36 -25.61
C CYS A 78 12.56 -17.88 -26.56
N ASP A 79 11.98 -19.06 -26.27
CA ASP A 79 10.63 -19.43 -26.75
C ASP A 79 9.56 -18.40 -26.28
N LEU A 80 10.04 -17.32 -25.65
CA LEU A 80 9.46 -16.13 -25.08
C LEU A 80 8.74 -15.34 -26.18
N CYS A 81 9.35 -14.23 -26.53
CA CYS A 81 9.01 -13.42 -27.70
C CYS A 81 9.84 -13.77 -28.95
N GLN A 82 10.31 -15.02 -29.07
CA GLN A 82 11.29 -15.51 -30.08
C GLN A 82 12.64 -14.76 -30.09
N THR A 83 12.94 -14.00 -29.04
CA THR A 83 14.24 -13.37 -28.80
C THR A 83 15.34 -14.43 -28.70
N VAL A 84 16.29 -14.42 -29.64
CA VAL A 84 17.35 -15.44 -29.70
C VAL A 84 18.35 -15.23 -28.55
N ARG A 85 18.67 -16.32 -27.84
CA ARG A 85 19.60 -16.36 -26.69
C ARG A 85 20.95 -16.80 -27.25
N ALA A 86 21.88 -15.86 -27.41
CA ALA A 86 23.16 -16.12 -28.07
C ALA A 86 23.89 -17.32 -27.44
N MET A 87 24.03 -18.40 -28.22
CA MET A 87 24.82 -19.58 -27.83
C MET A 87 26.32 -19.23 -27.89
N PRO A 88 27.13 -19.63 -26.90
CA PRO A 88 28.57 -19.41 -26.93
C PRO A 88 29.24 -20.41 -27.89
N HIS A 89 30.00 -19.92 -28.86
CA HIS A 89 30.94 -20.76 -29.61
C HIS A 89 32.13 -21.11 -28.70
N GLN A 90 32.30 -22.40 -28.37
CA GLN A 90 33.51 -22.88 -27.72
C GLN A 90 34.65 -23.04 -28.74
N HIS A 91 35.80 -22.42 -28.41
CA HIS A 91 37.13 -22.60 -28.98
C HIS A 91 37.30 -22.72 -30.51
N ASP A 92 37.94 -21.69 -31.07
CA ASP A 92 39.11 -21.92 -31.93
C ASP A 92 40.24 -20.95 -31.53
N ASN A 93 41.47 -21.47 -31.43
CA ASN A 93 42.64 -20.68 -31.00
C ASN A 93 43.33 -20.01 -32.20
N HIS A 94 42.80 -18.87 -32.67
CA HIS A 94 43.45 -18.09 -33.73
C HIS A 94 43.64 -16.61 -33.43
N THR A 95 44.91 -16.23 -33.29
CA THR A 95 45.42 -14.87 -33.13
C THR A 95 45.17 -14.02 -34.37
N ALA A 96 44.41 -12.93 -34.26
CA ALA A 96 44.39 -11.87 -35.28
C ALA A 96 44.06 -10.49 -34.69
N MET A 97 44.90 -9.53 -35.06
CA MET A 97 44.82 -8.09 -34.82
C MET A 97 43.40 -7.48 -34.87
N LEU A 98 43.06 -6.67 -33.86
CA LEU A 98 42.30 -5.45 -34.09
C LEU A 98 43.28 -4.28 -33.95
N GLY A 99 43.40 -3.49 -35.01
CA GLY A 99 44.21 -2.28 -35.03
C GLY A 99 43.49 -1.10 -34.39
N GLU A 100 44.27 -0.06 -34.09
CA GLU A 100 43.77 1.26 -33.73
C GLU A 100 42.98 1.86 -34.90
N ASP A 101 41.94 2.64 -34.60
CA ASP A 101 41.98 4.04 -35.02
C ASP A 101 41.11 4.93 -34.12
N SER A 102 41.30 6.25 -34.22
CA SER A 102 40.90 7.22 -33.18
C SER A 102 39.99 8.35 -33.72
N LEU A 103 39.94 9.49 -33.01
CA LEU A 103 39.24 10.75 -33.34
C LEU A 103 37.71 10.76 -33.04
N ASP A 104 37.12 11.83 -32.50
CA ASP A 104 37.72 13.06 -31.95
C ASP A 104 36.82 13.73 -30.88
N MET A 105 37.39 14.61 -30.06
CA MET A 105 36.68 15.33 -28.97
C MET A 105 37.12 16.79 -28.89
N ARG A 106 36.26 17.75 -29.31
CA ARG A 106 36.36 19.16 -28.88
C ARG A 106 35.13 20.04 -29.13
N SER A 107 34.58 20.57 -28.03
CA SER A 107 34.23 22.00 -27.80
C SER A 107 33.41 22.75 -28.88
N SER A 108 32.33 23.48 -28.54
CA SER A 108 32.39 24.61 -27.59
C SER A 108 31.02 25.24 -27.28
N ARG A 109 30.96 25.97 -26.15
CA ARG A 109 29.97 27.02 -25.75
C ARG A 109 28.57 26.52 -25.36
N GLY A 110 28.11 26.96 -24.19
CA GLY A 110 26.78 26.67 -23.65
C GLY A 110 25.79 27.83 -23.80
N SER A 111 24.57 27.60 -23.33
CA SER A 111 23.52 28.62 -23.17
C SER A 111 22.71 28.30 -21.91
N SER A 112 22.32 29.33 -21.16
CA SER A 112 21.50 29.20 -19.95
C SER A 112 20.03 28.99 -20.33
N CYS A 113 19.53 27.77 -20.22
CA CYS A 113 18.10 27.49 -20.37
C CYS A 113 17.40 27.63 -19.02
N MET A 114 16.69 28.75 -18.81
CA MET A 114 15.63 28.80 -17.80
C MET A 114 14.37 28.15 -18.37
N SER A 115 13.73 27.28 -17.60
CA SER A 115 12.43 26.71 -17.95
C SER A 115 11.36 27.81 -17.97
N LEU A 116 10.95 28.19 -19.18
CA LEU A 116 9.75 29.01 -19.38
C LEU A 116 8.53 28.21 -18.92
N ALA A 117 7.69 28.81 -18.07
CA ALA A 117 6.50 28.14 -17.55
C ALA A 117 5.51 27.81 -18.67
N SER A 118 5.09 26.55 -18.75
CA SER A 118 4.09 26.07 -19.71
C SER A 118 2.70 26.60 -19.38
N VAL A 119 2.31 27.72 -19.99
CA VAL A 119 0.94 28.23 -19.94
C VAL A 119 0.04 27.31 -20.78
N GLY A 120 -0.93 26.65 -20.14
CA GLY A 120 -1.93 25.84 -20.81
C GLY A 120 -2.97 26.70 -21.54
N TYR A 121 -3.48 26.23 -22.68
CA TYR A 121 -4.53 26.92 -23.43
C TYR A 121 -5.73 26.00 -23.73
N VAL A 122 -6.93 26.50 -23.46
CA VAL A 122 -8.21 25.81 -23.70
C VAL A 122 -8.93 26.47 -24.87
N ARG A 123 -9.51 25.65 -25.76
CA ARG A 123 -10.32 26.11 -26.90
C ARG A 123 -11.73 26.42 -26.42
N VAL A 124 -12.13 27.69 -26.51
CA VAL A 124 -13.44 28.22 -26.13
C VAL A 124 -14.13 28.79 -27.39
N ARG A 125 -15.46 28.86 -27.41
CA ARG A 125 -16.19 29.68 -28.40
C ARG A 125 -16.57 31.02 -27.79
N ASP A 126 -16.27 32.10 -28.50
CA ASP A 126 -16.71 33.44 -28.11
C ASP A 126 -18.22 33.65 -28.33
N SER A 127 -18.74 34.81 -27.93
CA SER A 127 -20.15 35.19 -28.09
C SER A 127 -20.58 35.37 -29.56
N THR A 128 -19.66 35.32 -30.52
CA THR A 128 -19.93 35.27 -31.97
C THR A 128 -19.84 33.86 -32.55
N GLY A 129 -19.57 32.86 -31.70
CA GLY A 129 -19.45 31.44 -32.06
C GLY A 129 -18.06 31.04 -32.58
N ARG A 130 -17.10 31.97 -32.65
CA ARG A 130 -15.75 31.73 -33.19
C ARG A 130 -14.89 30.99 -32.16
N LEU A 131 -14.08 30.04 -32.61
CA LEU A 131 -13.12 29.34 -31.75
C LEU A 131 -11.92 30.24 -31.44
N VAL A 132 -11.62 30.39 -30.15
CA VAL A 132 -10.54 31.19 -29.58
C VAL A 132 -9.75 30.32 -28.59
N LEU A 133 -8.45 30.59 -28.42
CA LEU A 133 -7.61 29.98 -27.40
C LEU A 133 -7.49 30.94 -26.21
N ASN A 134 -8.01 30.55 -25.06
CA ASN A 134 -7.83 31.26 -23.81
C ASN A 134 -6.86 30.48 -22.93
N GLU A 135 -6.11 31.15 -22.05
CA GLU A 135 -5.30 30.47 -21.02
C GLU A 135 -6.19 29.61 -20.12
N SER A 136 -5.73 28.42 -19.70
CA SER A 136 -6.51 27.44 -18.91
C SER A 136 -7.20 28.06 -17.69
N ASP A 137 -6.49 28.95 -17.03
CA ASP A 137 -6.83 29.54 -15.74
C ASP A 137 -8.01 30.53 -15.88
N GLN A 138 -8.22 31.06 -17.10
CA GLN A 138 -9.31 31.99 -17.42
C GLN A 138 -10.64 31.27 -17.78
N VAL A 139 -10.66 29.94 -17.87
CA VAL A 139 -11.78 29.15 -18.41
C VAL A 139 -12.52 28.32 -17.34
N MET A 140 -12.38 28.68 -16.06
CA MET A 140 -12.93 27.94 -14.90
C MET A 140 -14.48 27.99 -14.79
N GLY A 141 -15.17 27.25 -15.68
CA GLY A 141 -16.62 27.15 -15.80
C GLY A 141 -17.22 25.83 -15.31
N ALA A 142 -17.75 25.83 -14.09
CA ALA A 142 -18.94 25.06 -13.69
C ALA A 142 -18.98 23.51 -13.86
N HIS A 143 -17.91 22.77 -13.51
CA HIS A 143 -18.09 21.41 -12.97
C HIS A 143 -17.28 21.22 -11.67
N ARG A 144 -17.96 21.34 -10.53
CA ARG A 144 -17.40 20.97 -9.22
C ARG A 144 -18.00 19.63 -8.80
N LEU A 145 -17.17 18.59 -8.79
CA LEU A 145 -17.49 17.35 -8.07
C LEU A 145 -17.74 17.71 -6.61
N ALA A 146 -18.92 17.35 -6.09
CA ALA A 146 -19.28 17.66 -4.72
C ALA A 146 -18.57 16.66 -3.77
N PRO A 147 -17.65 17.11 -2.89
CA PRO A 147 -17.06 16.21 -1.92
C PRO A 147 -18.15 15.69 -0.99
N ARG A 148 -18.29 14.36 -0.88
CA ARG A 148 -19.19 13.75 0.11
C ARG A 148 -18.73 14.15 1.52
N ARG A 149 -19.70 14.37 2.41
CA ARG A 149 -19.49 15.03 3.70
C ARG A 149 -18.60 14.21 4.63
N PHE A 150 -17.43 14.74 4.95
CA PHE A 150 -16.78 14.56 6.26
C PHE A 150 -16.57 15.94 6.90
N GLY A 151 -16.61 15.97 8.24
CA GLY A 151 -16.75 17.21 9.02
C GLY A 151 -15.42 17.89 9.39
N LEU A 152 -15.54 19.15 9.83
CA LEU A 152 -14.48 20.03 10.37
C LEU A 152 -13.42 20.46 9.33
N ALA A 153 -13.13 21.77 9.32
CA ALA A 153 -12.31 22.49 8.32
C ALA A 153 -12.55 22.09 6.84
N SER A 154 -13.74 21.54 6.51
CA SER A 154 -14.00 20.92 5.23
C SER A 154 -13.77 21.87 4.06
N ALA A 155 -13.47 21.31 2.89
CA ALA A 155 -13.15 22.05 1.66
C ALA A 155 -14.14 23.18 1.33
N ALA A 156 -15.39 23.11 1.79
CA ALA A 156 -16.37 24.20 1.70
C ALA A 156 -15.84 25.56 2.19
N LEU A 157 -15.08 25.62 3.29
CA LEU A 157 -14.56 26.88 3.83
C LEU A 157 -13.54 27.51 2.87
N VAL A 158 -12.60 26.71 2.36
CA VAL A 158 -11.66 27.12 1.29
C VAL A 158 -12.41 27.50 0.01
N LEU A 159 -13.49 26.80 -0.30
CA LEU A 159 -14.36 27.00 -1.46
C LEU A 159 -15.26 28.26 -1.35
N GLU A 160 -15.40 28.82 -0.15
CA GLU A 160 -16.04 30.11 0.13
C GLU A 160 -15.00 31.24 0.15
N VAL A 161 -13.88 31.06 0.84
CA VAL A 161 -12.75 32.01 0.87
C VAL A 161 -12.20 32.27 -0.54
N SER A 162 -12.09 31.24 -1.38
CA SER A 162 -11.69 31.38 -2.80
C SER A 162 -12.63 32.28 -3.62
N LYS A 163 -13.94 32.34 -3.29
CA LYS A 163 -14.91 33.24 -3.93
C LYS A 163 -14.83 34.68 -3.43
N MET A 164 -14.15 34.95 -2.30
CA MET A 164 -14.10 36.29 -1.72
C MET A 164 -13.32 37.28 -2.62
N PRO A 165 -13.74 38.56 -2.70
CA PRO A 165 -12.94 39.63 -3.29
C PRO A 165 -11.55 39.71 -2.67
N PHE A 166 -10.53 40.11 -3.44
CA PHE A 166 -9.12 40.05 -3.03
C PHE A 166 -8.84 40.71 -1.66
N LEU A 167 -9.41 41.90 -1.40
CA LEU A 167 -9.22 42.61 -0.13
C LEU A 167 -9.87 41.88 1.07
N SER A 168 -11.07 41.31 0.87
CA SER A 168 -11.77 40.50 1.87
C SER A 168 -11.02 39.19 2.13
N LYS A 169 -10.51 38.55 1.08
CA LYS A 169 -9.68 37.34 1.12
C LYS A 169 -8.38 37.57 1.90
N LEU A 170 -7.68 38.68 1.65
CA LEU A 170 -6.49 39.09 2.42
C LEU A 170 -6.81 39.31 3.91
N LYS A 171 -7.87 40.08 4.22
CA LYS A 171 -8.31 40.30 5.60
C LYS A 171 -8.69 38.98 6.29
N TRP A 172 -9.32 38.06 5.56
CA TRP A 172 -9.67 36.74 6.08
C TRP A 172 -8.43 35.90 6.39
N TYR A 173 -7.47 35.77 5.47
CA TYR A 173 -6.19 35.09 5.75
C TYR A 173 -5.39 35.75 6.89
N SER A 174 -5.51 37.06 7.10
CA SER A 174 -4.86 37.76 8.21
C SER A 174 -5.51 37.55 9.58
N MET A 175 -6.76 37.07 9.66
CA MET A 175 -7.54 37.01 10.91
C MET A 175 -8.06 35.61 11.24
N GLU A 176 -8.37 34.81 10.22
CA GLU A 176 -9.14 33.56 10.30
C GLU A 176 -8.38 32.35 9.75
N VAL A 177 -7.08 32.46 9.45
CA VAL A 177 -6.27 31.31 8.99
C VAL A 177 -6.23 30.16 10.01
N HIS A 178 -6.42 30.45 11.30
CA HIS A 178 -6.61 29.46 12.37
C HIS A 178 -7.88 28.58 12.17
N ARG A 179 -8.80 28.96 11.27
CA ARG A 179 -9.97 28.17 10.87
C ARG A 179 -9.68 27.20 9.71
N LEU A 180 -8.51 27.33 9.07
CA LEU A 180 -7.91 26.31 8.19
C LEU A 180 -6.99 25.35 8.94
N TRP A 181 -6.56 25.70 10.17
CA TRP A 181 -5.82 24.79 11.04
C TRP A 181 -6.74 23.68 11.51
N VAL A 182 -6.71 22.55 10.80
CA VAL A 182 -7.18 21.27 11.32
C VAL A 182 -6.04 20.66 12.16
N PRO A 183 -6.27 20.29 13.42
CA PRO A 183 -5.26 19.67 14.27
C PRO A 183 -4.58 18.47 13.57
N TRP A 184 -3.25 18.41 13.67
CA TRP A 184 -2.45 17.26 13.21
C TRP A 184 -2.93 15.94 13.84
N GLU A 185 -3.48 16.03 15.06
CA GLU A 185 -4.06 14.96 15.89
C GLU A 185 -5.28 14.29 15.25
N LEU A 186 -5.96 14.93 14.29
CA LEU A 186 -7.08 14.35 13.54
C LEU A 186 -6.62 13.60 12.26
N GLY A 187 -5.34 13.19 12.20
CA GLY A 187 -4.81 12.34 11.13
C GLY A 187 -4.51 13.04 9.79
N HIS A 188 -4.72 14.36 9.70
CA HIS A 188 -4.48 15.14 8.46
C HIS A 188 -3.05 15.06 7.94
N TYR A 189 -2.07 14.75 8.79
CA TYR A 189 -0.70 14.47 8.38
C TYR A 189 -0.62 13.27 7.42
N TYR A 190 -1.28 12.15 7.72
CA TYR A 190 -1.29 10.95 6.87
C TYR A 190 -1.95 11.23 5.52
N SER A 191 -3.07 11.97 5.50
CA SER A 191 -3.70 12.40 4.25
C SER A 191 -2.92 13.49 3.48
N LEU A 192 -2.02 14.22 4.14
CA LEU A 192 -1.07 15.10 3.44
C LEU A 192 0.06 14.28 2.82
N VAL A 193 0.67 13.35 3.58
CA VAL A 193 1.72 12.44 3.09
C VAL A 193 1.22 11.63 1.91
N GLY A 194 0.05 11.00 2.00
CA GLY A 194 -0.55 10.25 0.89
C GLY A 194 -0.74 11.11 -0.37
N ARG A 195 -1.17 12.37 -0.21
CA ARG A 195 -1.26 13.33 -1.34
C ARG A 195 0.10 13.72 -1.90
N VAL A 196 1.12 13.91 -1.07
CA VAL A 196 2.47 14.25 -1.52
C VAL A 196 3.10 13.08 -2.29
N VAL A 197 3.00 11.85 -1.76
CA VAL A 197 3.48 10.63 -2.43
C VAL A 197 2.74 10.41 -3.75
N GLY A 198 1.40 10.47 -3.76
CA GLY A 198 0.62 10.36 -4.99
C GLY A 198 0.92 11.48 -6.00
N LYS A 199 1.20 12.71 -5.53
CA LYS A 199 1.53 13.84 -6.40
C LYS A 199 2.92 13.71 -7.03
N ALA A 200 3.90 13.23 -6.26
CA ALA A 200 5.23 12.91 -6.73
C ALA A 200 5.22 11.82 -7.82
N LEU A 201 4.50 10.71 -7.57
CA LEU A 201 4.26 9.64 -8.54
C LEU A 201 3.58 10.17 -9.83
N PHE A 202 2.64 11.09 -9.71
CA PHE A 202 1.93 11.68 -10.87
C PHE A 202 2.77 12.70 -11.67
N GLU A 203 3.79 13.31 -11.06
CA GLU A 203 4.66 14.30 -11.71
C GLU A 203 6.07 13.78 -12.03
N GLU A 204 6.28 12.46 -11.95
CA GLU A 204 7.57 11.78 -12.18
C GLU A 204 8.71 12.37 -11.30
N GLN A 205 8.35 12.91 -10.12
CA GLN A 205 9.28 13.58 -9.22
C GLN A 205 9.74 12.63 -8.10
N LEU A 206 11.05 12.40 -8.02
CA LEU A 206 11.62 11.52 -7.01
C LEU A 206 11.43 12.05 -5.57
N LEU A 207 11.06 11.14 -4.67
CA LEU A 207 11.06 11.32 -3.22
C LEU A 207 12.09 10.38 -2.62
N PRO A 208 13.20 10.88 -2.02
CA PRO A 208 14.20 10.05 -1.34
C PRO A 208 13.67 9.58 0.02
N VAL A 209 12.64 8.73 0.00
CA VAL A 209 11.88 8.26 1.17
C VAL A 209 11.61 6.77 0.99
N HIS A 210 12.58 5.95 1.44
CA HIS A 210 12.43 4.49 1.47
C HIS A 210 11.30 4.10 2.43
N LEU A 211 10.25 3.49 1.89
CA LEU A 211 9.10 2.98 2.65
C LEU A 211 9.37 1.52 3.05
N THR A 212 8.85 1.08 4.20
CA THR A 212 8.99 -0.32 4.61
C THR A 212 8.21 -1.26 3.69
N LEU A 213 8.69 -2.50 3.53
CA LEU A 213 8.09 -3.49 2.63
C LEU A 213 6.59 -3.73 2.89
N PRO A 214 6.10 -3.87 4.15
CA PRO A 214 4.66 -3.93 4.41
C PRO A 214 3.88 -2.72 3.91
N LEU A 215 4.44 -1.49 4.02
CA LEU A 215 3.77 -0.28 3.56
C LEU A 215 3.71 -0.21 2.02
N LEU A 216 4.77 -0.62 1.32
CA LEU A 216 4.74 -0.76 -0.15
C LEU A 216 3.68 -1.79 -0.58
N LYS A 217 3.62 -2.96 0.08
CA LYS A 217 2.62 -3.99 -0.20
C LYS A 217 1.18 -3.52 0.09
N HIS A 218 0.97 -2.74 1.16
CA HIS A 218 -0.32 -2.06 1.43
C HIS A 218 -0.72 -1.05 0.35
N ILE A 219 0.23 -0.31 -0.25
CA ILE A 219 -0.03 0.63 -1.37
C ILE A 219 -0.36 -0.10 -2.68
N LEU A 220 0.13 -1.32 -2.86
CA LEU A 220 -0.20 -2.18 -4.01
C LEU A 220 -1.46 -3.04 -3.76
N GLY A 221 -1.90 -3.19 -2.50
CA GLY A 221 -3.00 -4.07 -2.13
C GLY A 221 -2.70 -5.56 -2.36
N VAL A 222 -1.43 -5.96 -2.21
CA VAL A 222 -0.95 -7.35 -2.36
C VAL A 222 -0.79 -8.01 -0.98
N PRO A 223 -0.87 -9.36 -0.88
CA PRO A 223 -0.76 -10.04 0.42
C PRO A 223 0.59 -9.81 1.11
N ILE A 224 0.54 -9.64 2.42
CA ILE A 224 1.72 -9.48 3.28
C ILE A 224 1.97 -10.82 3.99
N SER A 225 3.19 -11.32 3.85
CA SER A 225 3.67 -12.59 4.39
C SER A 225 4.28 -12.42 5.77
N PHE A 226 4.35 -13.51 6.55
CA PHE A 226 5.00 -13.51 7.86
C PHE A 226 6.48 -13.08 7.81
N SER A 227 7.16 -13.33 6.68
CA SER A 227 8.54 -12.87 6.40
C SER A 227 8.66 -11.37 6.19
N ASP A 228 7.62 -10.68 5.73
CA ASP A 228 7.66 -9.22 5.52
C ASP A 228 7.75 -8.44 6.84
N LEU A 229 7.39 -9.08 7.97
CA LEU A 229 7.56 -8.51 9.32
C LEU A 229 9.03 -8.18 9.61
N GLN A 230 9.99 -8.91 9.03
CA GLN A 230 11.42 -8.63 9.19
C GLN A 230 11.82 -7.22 8.74
N PHE A 231 11.10 -6.66 7.76
CA PHE A 231 11.32 -5.32 7.21
C PHE A 231 10.56 -4.22 7.97
N LEU A 232 9.87 -4.58 9.06
CA LEU A 232 9.26 -3.68 10.03
C LEU A 232 9.98 -3.76 11.39
N ASP A 233 10.26 -4.98 11.86
CA ASP A 233 10.94 -5.28 13.11
C ASP A 233 11.60 -6.67 13.05
N ASP A 234 12.94 -6.70 12.86
CA ASP A 234 13.71 -7.96 12.82
C ASP A 234 13.80 -8.65 14.20
N GLU A 235 13.84 -7.90 15.31
CA GLU A 235 13.97 -8.51 16.65
C GLU A 235 12.67 -9.22 17.07
N LEU A 236 11.52 -8.61 16.79
CA LEU A 236 10.22 -9.25 16.89
C LEU A 236 10.14 -10.45 15.93
N TYR A 237 10.53 -10.29 14.67
CA TYR A 237 10.50 -11.39 13.69
C TYR A 237 11.34 -12.59 14.13
N GLN A 238 12.60 -12.42 14.58
CA GLN A 238 13.41 -13.53 15.08
C GLN A 238 12.75 -14.20 16.30
N SER A 239 12.16 -13.42 17.21
CA SER A 239 11.48 -13.92 18.41
C SER A 239 10.23 -14.75 18.07
N LEU A 240 9.41 -14.28 17.13
CA LEU A 240 8.23 -15.01 16.65
C LEU A 240 8.62 -16.22 15.78
N VAL A 241 9.70 -16.15 14.99
CA VAL A 241 10.28 -17.31 14.27
C VAL A 241 10.77 -18.37 15.25
N TRP A 242 11.41 -17.99 16.36
CA TRP A 242 11.81 -18.92 17.42
C TRP A 242 10.59 -19.58 18.07
N LEU A 243 9.57 -18.80 18.45
CA LEU A 243 8.32 -19.33 19.02
C LEU A 243 7.60 -20.28 18.05
N LYS A 244 7.57 -19.94 16.76
CA LYS A 244 7.01 -20.79 15.68
C LYS A 244 7.73 -22.14 15.59
N ARG A 245 9.07 -22.14 15.69
CA ARG A 245 9.93 -23.34 15.65
C ARG A 245 9.97 -24.15 16.95
N CYS A 246 9.71 -23.54 18.12
CA CYS A 246 9.82 -24.21 19.42
C CYS A 246 8.82 -25.37 19.58
N THR A 247 9.30 -26.55 20.00
CA THR A 247 8.49 -27.78 20.17
C THR A 247 8.31 -28.21 21.63
N SER A 248 8.97 -27.55 22.57
CA SER A 248 8.84 -27.83 24.01
C SER A 248 7.70 -27.02 24.61
N ALA A 249 6.77 -27.68 25.31
CA ALA A 249 5.71 -26.99 26.03
C ALA A 249 6.26 -26.17 27.20
N ALA A 250 7.23 -26.72 27.94
CA ALA A 250 7.86 -26.05 29.07
C ALA A 250 8.60 -24.76 28.65
N ASP A 251 9.23 -24.76 27.47
CA ASP A 251 9.96 -23.59 26.96
C ASP A 251 9.01 -22.46 26.53
N VAL A 252 7.80 -22.80 26.05
CA VAL A 252 6.75 -21.83 25.73
C VAL A 252 6.08 -21.30 27.01
N GLU A 253 5.76 -22.18 27.95
CA GLU A 253 5.18 -21.82 29.26
C GLU A 253 6.15 -20.95 30.09
N ALA A 254 7.46 -21.17 29.97
CA ALA A 254 8.49 -20.37 30.64
C ALA A 254 8.59 -18.91 30.15
N LEU A 255 8.02 -18.57 28.98
CA LEU A 255 7.92 -17.18 28.51
C LEU A 255 6.84 -16.40 29.27
N ALA A 256 5.89 -17.09 29.91
CA ALA A 256 4.73 -16.51 30.59
C ALA A 256 3.90 -15.52 29.74
N LEU A 257 3.85 -15.71 28.41
CA LEU A 257 3.06 -14.90 27.50
C LEU A 257 1.56 -15.15 27.64
N ASP A 258 0.76 -14.12 27.42
CA ASP A 258 -0.69 -14.16 27.26
C ASP A 258 -1.09 -13.65 25.85
N PHE A 259 -2.39 -13.53 25.56
CA PHE A 259 -2.89 -12.98 24.30
C PHE A 259 -3.03 -11.44 24.35
N THR A 260 -2.00 -10.76 24.86
CA THR A 260 -1.84 -9.31 24.79
C THR A 260 -0.54 -8.90 24.07
N VAL A 261 -0.46 -7.61 23.72
CA VAL A 261 0.72 -6.94 23.16
C VAL A 261 1.01 -5.66 23.94
N VAL A 262 1.93 -4.83 23.44
CA VAL A 262 2.38 -3.53 24.00
C VAL A 262 1.25 -2.77 24.70
N GLU A 263 1.53 -2.29 25.92
CA GLU A 263 0.56 -1.62 26.83
C GLU A 263 -0.65 -2.50 27.26
N CYS A 264 -0.48 -3.82 27.25
CA CYS A 264 -1.50 -4.82 27.59
C CYS A 264 -2.74 -4.77 26.68
N ILE A 265 -2.56 -4.38 25.42
CA ILE A 265 -3.63 -4.34 24.42
C ILE A 265 -4.05 -5.79 24.08
N PRO A 266 -5.32 -6.19 24.27
CA PRO A 266 -5.73 -7.58 24.10
C PRO A 266 -5.96 -7.94 22.63
N LEU A 267 -5.25 -8.97 22.15
CA LEU A 267 -5.40 -9.53 20.80
C LEU A 267 -6.73 -10.29 20.63
N ALA A 268 -7.24 -10.86 21.73
CA ALA A 268 -8.48 -11.62 21.78
C ALA A 268 -9.36 -11.14 22.95
N PRO A 269 -10.69 -11.38 22.95
CA PRO A 269 -11.56 -11.02 24.07
C PRO A 269 -11.14 -11.77 25.35
N GLY A 270 -10.65 -11.03 26.34
CA GLY A 270 -10.06 -11.61 27.55
C GLY A 270 -8.67 -12.23 27.32
N GLY A 271 -7.88 -11.68 26.40
CA GLY A 271 -6.55 -12.19 26.06
C GLY A 271 -5.56 -12.22 27.24
N ASP A 272 -5.72 -11.31 28.19
CA ASP A 272 -5.06 -11.27 29.50
C ASP A 272 -5.33 -12.51 30.37
N CYS A 273 -6.43 -13.21 30.11
CA CYS A 273 -6.82 -14.45 30.77
C CYS A 273 -6.45 -15.72 29.97
N ILE A 274 -5.80 -15.59 28.81
CA ILE A 274 -5.45 -16.71 27.92
C ILE A 274 -3.93 -16.80 27.84
N SER A 275 -3.32 -17.80 28.48
CA SER A 275 -1.88 -18.04 28.33
C SER A 275 -1.53 -18.64 26.96
N VAL A 276 -0.35 -18.30 26.46
CA VAL A 276 0.25 -18.95 25.29
C VAL A 276 0.80 -20.31 25.69
N THR A 277 0.51 -21.32 24.87
CA THR A 277 0.84 -22.74 25.07
C THR A 277 1.26 -23.33 23.73
N LEU A 278 1.91 -24.50 23.74
CA LEU A 278 2.30 -25.19 22.51
C LEU A 278 1.12 -25.48 21.55
N VAL A 279 -0.12 -25.55 22.06
CA VAL A 279 -1.33 -25.82 21.27
C VAL A 279 -1.92 -24.57 20.62
N ASN A 280 -1.97 -23.44 21.33
CA ASN A 280 -2.59 -22.20 20.82
C ASN A 280 -1.58 -21.18 20.25
N LYS A 281 -0.27 -21.44 20.34
CA LYS A 281 0.77 -20.51 19.85
C LYS A 281 0.65 -20.11 18.37
N ALA A 282 0.00 -20.92 17.52
CA ALA A 282 -0.26 -20.56 16.12
C ALA A 282 -1.16 -19.33 16.04
N ALA A 283 -2.35 -19.40 16.65
CA ALA A 283 -3.28 -18.28 16.72
C ALA A 283 -2.68 -17.04 17.43
N TYR A 284 -1.76 -17.23 18.39
CA TYR A 284 -1.00 -16.11 18.96
C TYR A 284 -0.08 -15.45 17.92
N LEU A 285 0.72 -16.24 17.20
CA LEU A 285 1.62 -15.75 16.14
C LEU A 285 0.86 -14.99 15.05
N ASP A 286 -0.29 -15.52 14.62
CA ASP A 286 -1.12 -14.94 13.56
C ASP A 286 -1.76 -13.61 14.02
N LEU A 287 -2.26 -13.53 15.26
CA LEU A 287 -2.81 -12.30 15.84
C LEU A 287 -1.74 -11.23 16.11
N VAL A 288 -0.55 -11.59 16.61
CA VAL A 288 0.57 -10.64 16.78
C VAL A 288 1.01 -10.11 15.41
N PHE A 289 1.13 -10.98 14.41
CA PHE A 289 1.45 -10.58 13.05
C PHE A 289 0.42 -9.59 12.48
N GLN A 290 -0.88 -9.90 12.57
CA GLN A 290 -1.95 -8.99 12.13
C GLN A 290 -1.88 -7.64 12.87
N TYR A 291 -1.67 -7.65 14.18
CA TYR A 291 -1.62 -6.42 14.98
C TYR A 291 -0.49 -5.48 14.54
N HIS A 292 0.72 -6.01 14.33
CA HIS A 292 1.89 -5.22 13.93
C HIS A 292 1.84 -4.79 12.45
N ILE A 293 1.27 -5.59 11.56
CA ILE A 293 1.18 -5.26 10.13
C ILE A 293 0.01 -4.32 9.78
N LEU A 294 -1.11 -4.42 10.52
CA LEU A 294 -2.35 -3.73 10.17
C LEU A 294 -3.02 -3.00 11.35
N ASP A 295 -3.45 -3.72 12.39
CA ASP A 295 -4.47 -3.16 13.30
C ASP A 295 -3.98 -1.91 14.05
N SER A 296 -2.72 -1.94 14.52
CA SER A 296 -2.05 -0.84 15.25
C SER A 296 -1.91 0.47 14.47
N VAL A 297 -1.95 0.41 13.13
CA VAL A 297 -1.79 1.55 12.21
C VAL A 297 -2.98 1.75 11.26
N SER A 298 -4.05 0.97 11.45
CA SER A 298 -5.16 0.82 10.50
C SER A 298 -5.84 2.14 10.10
N TYR A 299 -6.07 3.04 11.05
CA TYR A 299 -6.67 4.36 10.80
C TYR A 299 -5.73 5.29 10.01
N GLN A 300 -4.46 5.30 10.39
CA GLN A 300 -3.39 6.10 9.79
C GLN A 300 -3.14 5.65 8.34
N LEU A 301 -3.09 4.33 8.13
CA LEU A 301 -2.93 3.68 6.83
C LEU A 301 -4.10 4.00 5.90
N LEU A 302 -5.35 3.86 6.38
CA LEU A 302 -6.55 4.20 5.61
C LEU A 302 -6.56 5.68 5.16
N LEU A 303 -6.13 6.60 6.03
CA LEU A 303 -6.01 8.02 5.72
C LEU A 303 -4.88 8.35 4.73
N LEU A 304 -3.81 7.55 4.69
CA LEU A 304 -2.71 7.67 3.74
C LEU A 304 -3.12 7.10 2.37
N LEU A 305 -3.58 5.85 2.33
CA LEU A 305 -3.98 5.16 1.09
C LEU A 305 -5.14 5.88 0.40
N GLY A 306 -6.23 6.18 1.11
CA GLY A 306 -7.37 6.91 0.54
C GLY A 306 -7.04 8.34 0.07
N ALA A 307 -5.93 8.91 0.54
CA ALA A 307 -5.43 10.19 0.07
C ALA A 307 -4.51 10.05 -1.16
N LEU A 308 -3.67 9.02 -1.20
CA LEU A 308 -2.82 8.64 -2.32
C LEU A 308 -3.67 8.24 -3.55
N TYR A 309 -4.64 7.34 -3.36
CA TYR A 309 -5.58 6.92 -4.39
C TYR A 309 -6.49 8.04 -4.92
N SER A 310 -6.60 9.16 -4.18
CA SER A 310 -7.27 10.37 -4.67
C SER A 310 -6.40 11.28 -5.55
N VAL A 311 -5.17 10.84 -5.86
CA VAL A 311 -4.24 11.49 -6.82
C VAL A 311 -3.83 10.53 -7.93
N VAL A 312 -3.46 9.29 -7.59
CA VAL A 312 -3.10 8.22 -8.55
C VAL A 312 -4.02 7.01 -8.32
N PRO A 313 -4.86 6.61 -9.29
CA PRO A 313 -5.75 5.46 -9.15
C PRO A 313 -5.02 4.16 -8.79
N GLU A 314 -5.61 3.37 -7.90
CA GLU A 314 -5.08 2.10 -7.38
C GLU A 314 -4.76 1.09 -8.49
N GLU A 315 -5.55 1.10 -9.57
CA GLU A 315 -5.40 0.23 -10.73
C GLU A 315 -4.13 0.52 -11.54
N LEU A 316 -3.55 1.73 -11.46
CA LEU A 316 -2.28 2.07 -12.09
C LEU A 316 -1.09 1.60 -11.26
N LEU A 317 -1.25 1.49 -9.94
CA LEU A 317 -0.21 1.06 -9.00
C LEU A 317 -0.06 -0.46 -9.03
N LYS A 318 -1.17 -1.19 -9.13
CA LYS A 318 -1.24 -2.67 -9.20
C LYS A 318 -0.52 -3.33 -10.39
N VAL A 319 0.05 -2.57 -11.30
CA VAL A 319 0.92 -3.07 -12.38
C VAL A 319 2.33 -3.40 -11.86
N PHE A 320 2.77 -2.71 -10.80
CA PHE A 320 4.11 -2.78 -10.24
C PHE A 320 4.23 -3.81 -9.10
N ASP A 321 5.39 -4.45 -9.02
CA ASP A 321 5.90 -5.12 -7.82
C ASP A 321 6.42 -4.07 -6.81
N TYR A 322 6.60 -4.44 -5.54
CA TYR A 322 7.04 -3.51 -4.49
C TYR A 322 8.40 -2.87 -4.81
N LYS A 323 9.32 -3.64 -5.42
CA LYS A 323 10.64 -3.17 -5.88
C LYS A 323 10.51 -2.14 -7.02
N GLU A 324 9.52 -2.34 -7.90
CA GLU A 324 9.24 -1.43 -9.02
C GLU A 324 8.59 -0.13 -8.52
N LEU A 325 7.70 -0.20 -7.53
CA LEU A 325 7.10 0.97 -6.86
C LEU A 325 8.15 1.76 -6.06
N GLU A 326 9.05 1.10 -5.33
CA GLU A 326 10.13 1.79 -4.61
C GLU A 326 11.09 2.48 -5.59
N LEU A 327 11.46 1.82 -6.69
CA LEU A 327 12.29 2.40 -7.75
C LEU A 327 11.61 3.62 -8.40
N LEU A 328 10.30 3.58 -8.61
CA LEU A 328 9.51 4.69 -9.15
C LEU A 328 9.42 5.89 -8.18
N LEU A 329 9.48 5.63 -6.87
CA LEU A 329 9.51 6.68 -5.83
C LEU A 329 10.90 7.28 -5.64
N CYS A 330 11.92 6.44 -5.46
CA CYS A 330 13.25 6.85 -5.01
C CYS A 330 14.25 7.11 -6.15
N GLY A 331 14.07 6.45 -7.31
CA GLY A 331 15.04 6.44 -8.41
C GLY A 331 16.21 5.46 -8.18
N THR A 332 17.19 5.49 -9.08
CA THR A 332 18.45 4.75 -8.92
C THR A 332 19.44 5.51 -8.03
N ASN A 333 20.24 4.77 -7.26
CA ASN A 333 21.46 5.30 -6.67
C ASN A 333 22.60 5.11 -7.69
N ASP A 334 23.18 6.22 -8.16
CA ASP A 334 24.32 6.28 -9.09
C ASP A 334 25.68 6.17 -8.37
#